data_AF-C9Z925-F1
#
_entry.id   AF-C9Z925-F1
#
_cell.length_a   1.000
_cell.length_b   1.000
_cell.length_c   1.000
_cell.angle_alpha   90.00
_cell.angle_beta   90.00
_cell.angle_gamma   90.00
#
_symmetry.space_group_name_H-M   'P 1'
#
loop_
_entity.id
_entity.type
_entity.pdbx_description
1 polymer ?
#
loop_
_entity_poly.entity_id
_entity_poly.type
_entity_poly.pdbx_seq_one_letter_code
_entity_poly.pdbx_strand_id
1 'polypeptide(L)'
;MKLIDNPETDPLWRGLVIARESGCRWIAVRMLANHRLVCVYDDDTSGCAAYGWCYRGMAALVAAAAVFEPDTQDEPTGWHKRAGADIRRAPRRQEDPEYNRDRCVHGSYLDTLACPVTPFCEAFR
;
A
#
# COMPACT_ATOMS: atom_id res chain seq x y z
N MET A 1 -8.93 11.50 -2.21
CA MET A 1 -8.33 11.59 -0.87
C MET A 1 -7.48 12.83 -0.78
N LYS A 2 -7.85 13.69 0.16
CA LYS A 2 -7.19 14.96 0.45
C LYS A 2 -6.00 14.73 1.37
N LEU A 3 -4.80 14.97 0.84
CA LEU A 3 -3.59 14.93 1.65
C LEU A 3 -3.58 16.08 2.66
N ILE A 4 -3.10 15.82 3.87
CA ILE A 4 -2.93 16.86 4.91
C ILE A 4 -1.61 17.61 4.70
N ASP A 5 -1.64 18.93 4.89
CA ASP A 5 -0.48 19.80 4.63
C ASP A 5 0.69 19.55 5.58
N ASN A 6 0.41 19.10 6.81
CA ASN A 6 1.39 18.78 7.83
C ASN A 6 1.21 17.33 8.32
N PRO A 7 1.82 16.35 7.65
CA PRO A 7 1.77 14.96 8.07
C PRO A 7 2.31 14.74 9.49
N GLU A 8 1.59 13.96 10.28
CA GLU A 8 1.97 13.60 11.65
C GLU A 8 2.54 12.19 11.69
N THR A 9 3.38 11.87 12.67
CA THR A 9 3.82 10.48 12.85
C THR A 9 2.78 9.69 13.65
N ASP A 10 2.32 8.57 13.10
CA ASP A 10 1.52 7.61 13.85
C ASP A 10 2.40 6.89 14.89
N PRO A 11 2.05 6.92 16.18
CA PRO A 11 2.94 6.43 17.24
C PRO A 11 3.14 4.90 17.21
N LEU A 12 2.16 4.15 16.71
CA LEU A 12 2.19 2.69 16.71
C LEU A 12 2.86 2.15 15.44
N TRP A 13 2.44 2.66 14.29
CA TRP A 13 2.99 2.26 13.00
C TRP A 13 4.31 2.93 12.68
N ARG A 14 4.66 4.02 13.37
CA ARG A 14 5.84 4.85 13.11
C ARG A 14 5.94 5.30 11.65
N GLY A 15 4.79 5.48 11.01
CA GLY A 15 4.63 6.01 9.65
C GLY A 15 4.03 7.40 9.66
N LEU A 16 3.94 8.04 8.50
CA LEU A 16 3.34 9.36 8.36
C LEU A 16 1.85 9.24 8.06
N VAL A 17 1.01 9.81 8.91
CA VAL A 17 -0.41 10.04 8.60
C VAL A 17 -0.46 11.11 7.51
N ILE A 18 -0.95 10.73 6.34
CA ILE A 18 -0.99 11.60 5.16
C ILE A 18 -2.41 12.03 4.78
N ALA A 19 -3.44 11.38 5.32
CA ALA A 19 -4.85 11.78 5.20
C ALA A 19 -5.71 11.18 6.32
N ARG A 20 -6.90 11.74 6.53
CA ARG A 20 -7.93 11.24 7.45
C ARG A 20 -9.29 11.27 6.77
N GLU A 21 -9.71 10.15 6.22
CA GLU A 21 -10.93 10.03 5.41
C GLU A 21 -11.54 8.64 5.55
N SER A 22 -12.86 8.54 5.33
CA SER A 22 -13.62 7.28 5.40
C SER A 22 -13.44 6.52 6.73
N GLY A 23 -13.29 7.25 7.84
CA GLY A 23 -13.08 6.68 9.18
C GLY A 23 -11.68 6.09 9.42
N CYS A 24 -10.75 6.26 8.48
CA CYS A 24 -9.37 5.84 8.62
C CYS A 24 -8.41 7.03 8.72
N ARG A 25 -7.37 6.84 9.53
CA ARG A 25 -6.08 7.49 9.30
C ARG A 25 -5.30 6.70 8.24
N TRP A 26 -4.93 7.38 7.17
CA TRP A 26 -4.17 6.82 6.06
C TRP A 26 -2.69 7.07 6.28
N ILE A 27 -1.92 5.99 6.45
CA ILE A 27 -0.54 6.05 6.91
C ILE A 27 0.39 5.58 5.79
N ALA A 28 1.34 6.43 5.41
CA ALA A 28 2.48 6.07 4.60
C ALA A 28 3.60 5.54 5.50
N VAL A 29 3.87 4.24 5.45
CA VAL A 29 4.82 3.56 6.34
C VAL A 29 5.86 2.78 5.54
N ARG A 30 7.11 2.79 6.01
CA ARG A 30 8.16 1.90 5.48
C ARG A 30 8.16 0.60 6.26
N MET A 31 7.88 -0.52 5.59
CA MET A 31 7.95 -1.86 6.16
C MET A 31 8.96 -2.71 5.40
N LEU A 32 10.06 -3.03 6.08
CA LEU A 32 11.18 -3.78 5.50
C LEU A 32 11.65 -3.12 4.19
N ALA A 33 11.55 -3.85 3.08
CA ALA A 33 11.97 -3.41 1.76
C ALA A 33 10.97 -2.51 1.02
N ASN A 34 9.76 -2.31 1.56
CA ASN A 34 8.65 -1.69 0.84
C ASN A 34 8.12 -0.45 1.56
N HIS A 35 7.53 0.46 0.79
CA HIS A 35 6.63 1.48 1.33
C HIS A 35 5.22 0.89 1.33
N ARG A 36 4.34 1.31 2.23
CA ARG A 36 2.94 0.89 2.24
C ARG A 36 2.04 2.06 2.58
N LEU A 37 0.95 2.18 1.84
CA LEU A 37 -0.22 2.94 2.27
C LEU A 37 -1.10 1.99 3.08
N VAL A 38 -1.42 2.35 4.32
CA VAL A 38 -2.31 1.56 5.16
C VAL A 38 -3.47 2.41 5.67
N CYS A 39 -4.68 1.83 5.66
CA CYS A 39 -5.87 2.39 6.28
C CYS A 39 -5.96 1.78 7.68
N VAL A 40 -5.91 2.61 8.71
CA VAL A 40 -6.11 2.19 10.11
C VAL A 40 -7.30 2.96 10.62
N TYR A 41 -8.31 2.28 11.16
CA TYR A 41 -9.47 2.96 11.71
C TYR A 41 -9.05 3.89 12.86
N ASP A 42 -9.69 5.04 12.98
CA ASP A 42 -9.30 6.06 13.96
C ASP A 42 -9.36 5.54 15.41
N ASP A 43 -10.25 4.58 15.71
CA ASP A 43 -10.41 3.92 17.00
C ASP A 43 -9.57 2.65 17.18
N ASP A 44 -8.84 2.19 16.14
CA ASP A 44 -7.98 1.02 16.27
C ASP A 44 -6.72 1.34 17.10
N THR A 45 -6.59 0.63 18.22
CA THR A 45 -5.41 0.63 19.08
C THR A 45 -4.63 -0.68 19.00
N SER A 46 -5.06 -1.63 18.17
CA SER A 46 -4.47 -2.96 18.07
C SER A 46 -3.22 -2.99 17.18
N GLY A 47 -3.07 -1.99 16.31
CA GLY A 47 -2.02 -1.96 15.31
C GLY A 47 -2.34 -2.81 14.09
N CYS A 48 -3.62 -3.15 13.91
CA CYS A 48 -4.10 -3.81 12.72
C CYS A 48 -4.52 -2.75 11.68
N ALA A 49 -4.11 -2.98 10.43
CA ALA A 49 -4.58 -2.18 9.31
C ALA A 49 -5.85 -2.84 8.76
N ALA A 50 -6.88 -2.04 8.52
CA ALA A 50 -8.07 -2.47 7.79
C ALA A 50 -7.70 -2.83 6.34
N TYR A 51 -6.85 -2.00 5.72
CA TYR A 51 -6.36 -2.18 4.36
C TYR A 51 -4.89 -1.81 4.24
N GLY A 52 -4.19 -2.39 3.28
CA GLY A 52 -2.79 -2.09 3.04
C GLY A 52 -2.33 -2.42 1.63
N TRP A 53 -1.68 -1.44 0.99
CA TRP A 53 -1.12 -1.56 -0.35
C TRP A 53 0.36 -1.21 -0.30
N CYS A 54 1.18 -2.02 -0.94
CA CYS A 54 2.62 -1.78 -0.97
C CYS A 54 2.95 -0.76 -2.07
N TYR A 55 4.09 -0.08 -2.01
CA TYR A 55 4.65 0.73 -3.11
C TYR A 55 6.16 0.56 -3.22
N ARG A 56 6.68 0.64 -4.46
CA ARG A 56 8.12 0.55 -4.76
C ARG A 56 8.92 1.67 -4.07
N GLY A 57 8.31 2.83 -3.87
CA GLY A 57 8.93 3.99 -3.25
C GLY A 57 7.90 4.96 -2.70
N MET A 58 8.34 5.84 -1.80
CA MET A 58 7.48 6.85 -1.19
C MET A 58 6.85 7.79 -2.22
N ALA A 59 7.59 8.21 -3.25
CA ALA A 59 7.05 9.08 -4.29
C ALA A 59 5.86 8.45 -5.04
N ALA A 60 5.95 7.16 -5.38
CA ALA A 60 4.86 6.44 -6.04
C ALA A 60 3.64 6.28 -5.11
N LEU A 61 3.88 6.04 -3.82
CA LEU A 61 2.84 5.97 -2.80
C LEU A 61 2.08 7.29 -2.71
N VAL A 62 2.79 8.41 -2.54
CA VAL A 62 2.18 9.74 -2.37
C VAL A 62 1.41 10.14 -3.64
N ALA A 63 1.96 9.87 -4.81
CA ALA A 63 1.27 10.15 -6.08
C ALA A 63 -0.03 9.35 -6.22
N ALA A 64 -0.01 8.05 -5.85
CA ALA A 64 -1.21 7.21 -5.85
C ALA A 64 -2.24 7.68 -4.82
N ALA A 65 -1.80 8.03 -3.61
CA ALA A 65 -2.65 8.51 -2.53
C ALA A 65 -3.34 9.84 -2.89
N ALA A 66 -2.67 10.74 -3.62
CA ALA A 66 -3.21 12.05 -3.99
C ALA A 66 -4.42 11.99 -4.93
N VAL A 67 -4.61 10.89 -5.66
CA VAL A 67 -5.69 10.73 -6.66
C VAL A 67 -6.69 9.62 -6.30
N PHE A 68 -6.45 8.92 -5.18
CA PHE A 68 -7.28 7.80 -4.74
C PHE A 68 -8.51 8.29 -4.00
N GLU A 69 -9.71 7.77 -4.32
CA GLU A 69 -10.96 8.14 -3.65
C GLU A 69 -11.58 6.97 -2.87
N PRO A 70 -11.33 6.84 -1.56
CA PRO A 70 -11.70 5.65 -0.77
C PRO A 70 -13.19 5.37 -0.69
N ASP A 71 -14.06 6.38 -0.88
CA ASP A 71 -15.51 6.20 -0.87
C ASP A 71 -16.06 5.59 -2.16
N THR A 72 -15.29 5.65 -3.26
CA THR A 72 -15.75 5.20 -4.59
C THR A 72 -14.79 4.22 -5.28
N GLN A 73 -13.58 4.05 -4.75
CA GLN A 73 -12.55 3.16 -5.25
C GLN A 73 -12.17 2.13 -4.18
N ASP A 74 -12.11 0.87 -4.57
CA ASP A 74 -11.72 -0.22 -3.67
C ASP A 74 -10.23 -0.20 -3.31
N GLU A 75 -9.38 0.36 -4.19
CA GLU A 75 -7.95 0.55 -3.97
C GLU A 75 -7.35 1.72 -4.77
N PRO A 76 -6.23 2.30 -4.30
CA PRO A 76 -5.45 3.28 -5.04
C PRO A 76 -4.75 2.66 -6.26
N THR A 77 -4.47 3.45 -7.29
CA THR A 77 -3.70 3.01 -8.46
C THR A 77 -2.24 2.75 -8.13
N GLY A 78 -1.59 1.75 -8.74
CA GLY A 78 -0.14 1.58 -8.67
C GLY A 78 0.35 0.19 -8.29
N TRP A 79 1.39 0.10 -7.47
CA TRP A 79 2.07 -1.17 -7.18
C TRP A 79 1.25 -1.98 -6.16
N HIS A 80 1.00 -3.29 -6.37
CA HIS A 80 0.23 -4.09 -5.39
C HIS A 80 0.78 -5.51 -5.20
N LYS A 81 1.12 -5.84 -3.95
CA LYS A 81 1.11 -7.20 -3.39
C LYS A 81 -0.17 -7.31 -2.54
N ARG A 82 -0.91 -8.41 -2.70
CA ARG A 82 -2.11 -8.79 -1.93
C ARG A 82 -2.11 -8.27 -0.49
N ALA A 83 -3.27 -7.76 -0.06
CA ALA A 83 -3.54 -7.42 1.33
C ALA A 83 -3.30 -8.62 2.27
N GLY A 84 -2.92 -8.35 3.51
CA GLY A 84 -3.16 -9.28 4.62
C GLY A 84 -4.65 -9.62 4.72
N ALA A 85 -4.98 -10.72 5.39
CA ALA A 85 -6.27 -11.43 5.40
C ALA A 85 -7.54 -10.56 5.23
N ASP A 86 -7.88 -10.22 3.99
CA ASP A 86 -9.21 -10.16 3.36
C ASP A 86 -9.02 -9.53 1.97
N ILE A 87 -9.39 -10.27 0.93
CA ILE A 87 -8.98 -9.96 -0.45
C ILE A 87 -9.94 -8.95 -1.05
N ARG A 88 -9.61 -7.66 -0.99
CA ARG A 88 -10.11 -6.69 -1.98
C ARG A 88 -9.36 -6.88 -3.29
N ARG A 89 -10.09 -6.88 -4.41
CA ARG A 89 -9.56 -7.11 -5.77
C ARG A 89 -9.31 -5.76 -6.44
N ALA A 90 -8.25 -5.68 -7.24
CA ALA A 90 -7.96 -4.48 -8.02
C ALA A 90 -9.09 -4.12 -8.98
N PRO A 91 -9.59 -2.86 -8.98
CA PRO A 91 -10.51 -2.39 -9.99
C PRO A 91 -9.80 -2.47 -11.34
N ARG A 92 -10.53 -2.93 -12.36
CA ARG A 92 -10.05 -2.98 -13.74
C ARG A 92 -8.87 -3.94 -13.98
N ARG A 93 -8.80 -5.05 -13.23
CA ARG A 93 -7.83 -6.15 -13.46
C ARG A 93 -7.69 -6.56 -14.93
N GLN A 94 -8.79 -6.48 -15.67
CA GLN A 94 -8.90 -6.88 -17.07
C GLN A 94 -8.46 -5.77 -18.04
N GLU A 95 -8.48 -4.52 -17.60
CA GLU A 95 -8.26 -3.34 -18.47
C GLU A 95 -6.82 -2.85 -18.41
N ASP A 96 -6.06 -3.24 -17.38
CA ASP A 96 -4.64 -2.94 -17.28
C ASP A 96 -3.81 -4.19 -16.87
N PRO A 97 -3.32 -4.96 -17.86
CA PRO A 97 -2.59 -6.20 -17.61
C PRO A 97 -1.22 -5.96 -16.95
N GLU A 98 -0.63 -4.76 -17.07
CA GLU A 98 0.67 -4.48 -16.47
C GLU A 98 0.59 -4.46 -14.94
N TYR A 99 -0.47 -3.88 -14.37
CA TYR A 99 -0.67 -3.84 -12.92
C TYR A 99 -0.93 -5.23 -12.31
N ASN A 100 -1.30 -6.22 -13.12
CA ASN A 100 -1.67 -7.58 -12.70
C ASN A 100 -0.59 -8.64 -12.88
N ARG A 101 0.60 -8.24 -13.31
CA ARG A 101 1.75 -9.14 -13.41
C ARG A 101 2.11 -9.72 -12.05
N ASP A 102 2.58 -10.97 -12.07
CA ASP A 102 3.00 -11.68 -10.85
C ASP A 102 4.16 -10.97 -10.14
N ARG A 103 4.08 -10.95 -8.81
CA ARG A 103 5.01 -10.23 -7.94
C ARG A 103 5.45 -11.08 -6.77
N CYS A 104 6.65 -10.84 -6.25
CA CYS A 104 7.17 -11.53 -5.08
C CYS A 104 6.44 -11.10 -3.79
N VAL A 105 6.79 -11.74 -2.67
CA VAL A 105 6.32 -11.33 -1.34
C VAL A 105 6.81 -9.95 -0.89
N HIS A 106 7.68 -9.32 -1.67
CA HIS A 106 8.07 -7.93 -1.49
C HIS A 106 7.47 -7.03 -2.58
N GLY A 107 6.46 -7.49 -3.33
CA GLY A 107 5.71 -6.70 -4.31
C GLY A 107 6.41 -6.41 -5.63
N SER A 108 7.70 -6.73 -5.77
CA SER A 108 8.46 -6.52 -7.02
C SER A 108 8.00 -7.49 -8.10
N TYR A 109 7.93 -7.04 -9.36
CA TYR A 109 7.59 -7.91 -10.49
C TYR A 109 8.61 -9.02 -10.64
N LEU A 110 8.14 -10.27 -10.73
CA LEU A 110 9.01 -11.46 -10.71
C LEU A 110 9.95 -11.56 -11.92
N ASP A 111 9.56 -10.98 -13.05
CA ASP A 111 10.32 -10.97 -14.31
C ASP A 111 11.33 -9.83 -14.41
N THR A 112 11.24 -8.81 -13.56
CA THR A 112 12.17 -7.67 -13.57
C THR A 112 13.41 -7.88 -12.70
N LEU A 113 13.44 -8.92 -11.85
CA LEU A 113 14.48 -9.18 -10.83
C LEU A 113 14.80 -7.97 -9.93
N ALA A 114 13.96 -6.93 -9.93
CA ALA A 114 14.21 -5.64 -9.31
C ALA A 114 13.90 -5.64 -7.79
N CYS A 115 13.75 -6.81 -7.18
CA CYS A 115 13.52 -6.92 -5.76
C CYS A 115 14.84 -6.63 -5.02
N PRO A 116 14.94 -5.56 -4.21
CA PRO A 116 16.19 -5.21 -3.53
C PRO A 116 16.63 -6.22 -2.45
N VAL A 117 15.78 -7.22 -2.16
CA VAL A 117 16.03 -8.33 -1.22
C VAL A 117 15.93 -9.69 -1.93
N THR A 118 16.33 -9.75 -3.20
CA THR A 118 16.26 -10.90 -4.14
C THR A 118 16.57 -12.28 -3.52
N PRO A 119 17.58 -12.46 -2.65
CA PRO A 119 17.89 -13.76 -2.06
C PRO A 119 16.74 -14.38 -1.25
N PHE A 120 15.84 -13.55 -0.68
CA PHE A 120 14.69 -14.04 0.08
C PHE A 120 13.49 -14.43 -0.80
N CYS A 121 13.46 -14.03 -2.06
CA CYS A 121 12.34 -14.28 -2.96
C CYS A 121 12.43 -15.65 -3.65
N GLU A 122 13.65 -16.18 -3.85
CA GLU A 122 13.87 -17.46 -4.54
C GLU A 122 13.42 -18.67 -3.69
N ALA A 123 13.44 -18.54 -2.36
CA ALA A 123 13.04 -19.60 -1.42
C ALA A 123 11.50 -19.85 -1.37
N PHE A 124 10.70 -19.04 -2.05
CA PHE A 124 9.24 -19.12 -2.06
C PHE A 124 8.65 -19.25 -3.49
N ARG A 125 9.47 -19.61 -4.49
CA ARG A 125 8.98 -20.14 -5.77
C ARG A 125 8.54 -21.59 -5.59
#